data_AF-A0A5C5XQQ0-F1
#
_entry.id   AF-A0A5C5XQQ0-F1
#
_cell.length_a   1.000
_cell.length_b   1.000
_cell.length_c   1.000
_cell.angle_alpha   90.00
_cell.angle_beta   90.00
_cell.angle_gamma   90.00
#
_symmetry.space_group_name_H-M   'P 1'
#
loop_
_entity.id
_entity.type
_entity.pdbx_description
1 polymer ?
#
loop_
_entity_poly.entity_id
_entity_poly.type
_entity_poly.pdbx_seq_one_letter_code
_entity_poly.pdbx_strand_id
1 'polypeptide(L)'
;MSQREFGRERPDEHLLVWLAVWSITLTVVIAALQGELESLAEGGHAVLGAAMGGLIAAWLTTLTWVALIELPSSAPSAGQRTPQRWLPRVVVFLAWLLNVIVLGVVARDHAWVLIQVLLAVALGILGPWIGWQWTHQRIHRTTAPPPVRRSIGHLLGIAFTIAVGSALLRMSDRWAGLTSSATALILSIALLWIVMLTILLSRWWGLMLITIPLIMAQTVTVSSMIDLRSPDADAEFMRSIGIIAGFDCFAVLFLLLMRSSGHRWLSPPD
;
A
#
# COMPACT_ATOMS: atom_id res chain seq x y z
N MET A 1 -33.21 17.91 -5.25
CA MET A 1 -32.13 16.95 -4.95
C MET A 1 -32.75 15.59 -4.74
N SER A 2 -32.58 14.69 -5.71
CA SER A 2 -33.23 13.38 -5.68
C SER A 2 -32.33 12.37 -4.94
N GLN A 3 -32.92 11.35 -4.30
CA GLN A 3 -32.19 10.26 -3.63
C GLN A 3 -31.13 9.56 -4.51
N ARG A 4 -31.11 9.78 -5.83
CA ARG A 4 -30.06 9.28 -6.74
C ARG A 4 -28.73 10.05 -6.65
N GLU A 5 -28.72 11.28 -6.12
CA GLU A 5 -27.50 12.08 -5.97
C GLU A 5 -26.70 11.67 -4.72
N PHE A 6 -27.39 11.37 -3.61
CA PHE A 6 -26.75 10.92 -2.36
C PHE A 6 -25.96 9.61 -2.48
N GLY A 7 -26.37 8.71 -3.37
CA GLY A 7 -25.68 7.43 -3.59
C GLY A 7 -24.40 7.52 -4.44
N ARG A 8 -24.19 8.62 -5.17
CA ARG A 8 -23.01 8.80 -6.04
C ARG A 8 -21.87 9.59 -5.40
N GLU A 9 -22.14 10.38 -4.36
CA GLU A 9 -21.17 11.32 -3.80
C GLU A 9 -20.25 10.73 -2.70
N ARG A 10 -20.62 9.62 -2.04
CA ARG A 10 -19.89 9.06 -0.88
C ARG A 10 -19.10 7.73 -1.04
N PRO A 11 -18.80 7.17 -2.23
CA PRO A 11 -18.08 5.89 -2.32
C PRO A 11 -16.70 5.89 -1.64
N ASP A 12 -16.02 7.04 -1.61
CA ASP A 12 -14.71 7.18 -0.94
C ASP A 12 -14.83 7.05 0.58
N GLU A 13 -15.92 7.51 1.18
CA GLU A 13 -16.12 7.44 2.62
C GLU A 13 -16.17 5.98 3.08
N HIS A 14 -16.90 5.13 2.34
CA HIS A 14 -16.96 3.70 2.64
C HIS A 14 -15.60 3.02 2.50
N LEU A 15 -14.85 3.31 1.43
CA LEU A 15 -13.49 2.79 1.25
C LEU A 15 -12.58 3.23 2.41
N LEU A 16 -12.57 4.51 2.75
CA LEU A 16 -11.72 5.05 3.82
C LEU A 16 -12.09 4.49 5.20
N VAL A 17 -13.39 4.29 5.48
CA VAL A 17 -13.85 3.64 6.71
C VAL A 17 -13.36 2.20 6.75
N TRP A 18 -13.48 1.44 5.65
CA TRP A 18 -12.97 0.07 5.58
C TRP A 18 -11.45 0.01 5.80
N LEU A 19 -10.68 0.92 5.19
CA LEU A 19 -9.24 1.01 5.37
C LEU A 19 -8.88 1.35 6.83
N ALA A 20 -9.61 2.26 7.46
CA ALA A 20 -9.41 2.62 8.86
C ALA A 20 -9.72 1.45 9.80
N VAL A 21 -10.88 0.78 9.63
CA VAL A 21 -11.30 -0.37 10.45
C VAL A 21 -10.28 -1.51 10.34
N TRP A 22 -9.84 -1.85 9.13
CA TRP A 22 -8.84 -2.91 8.96
C TRP A 22 -7.46 -2.50 9.46
N SER A 23 -7.02 -1.26 9.23
CA SER A 23 -5.72 -0.79 9.76
C SER A 23 -5.68 -0.89 11.30
N ILE A 24 -6.76 -0.48 11.98
CA ILE A 24 -6.88 -0.58 13.43
C ILE A 24 -6.92 -2.06 13.85
N THR A 25 -7.79 -2.87 13.24
CA THR A 25 -7.91 -4.30 13.56
C THR A 25 -6.58 -5.02 13.43
N LEU A 26 -5.85 -4.81 12.33
CA LEU A 26 -4.56 -5.45 12.07
C LEU A 26 -3.48 -4.94 13.04
N THR A 27 -3.50 -3.66 13.40
CA THR A 27 -2.60 -3.11 14.44
C THR A 27 -2.87 -3.76 15.80
N VAL A 28 -4.14 -3.99 16.16
CA VAL A 28 -4.53 -4.66 17.40
C VAL A 28 -4.09 -6.13 17.39
N VAL A 29 -4.25 -6.84 16.26
CA VAL A 29 -3.78 -8.22 16.12
C VAL A 29 -2.25 -8.29 16.28
N ILE A 30 -1.51 -7.38 15.65
CA ILE A 30 -0.06 -7.27 15.85
C ILE A 30 0.23 -7.03 17.34
N ALA A 31 -0.45 -6.09 17.99
CA ALA A 31 -0.23 -5.79 19.40
C ALA A 31 -0.46 -7.00 20.32
N ALA A 32 -1.53 -7.77 20.07
CA ALA A 32 -1.85 -8.96 20.84
C ALA A 32 -0.77 -10.04 20.70
N LEU A 33 -0.22 -10.23 19.49
CA LEU A 33 0.76 -11.28 19.22
C LEU A 33 2.20 -10.86 19.58
N GLN A 34 2.49 -9.56 19.63
CA GLN A 34 3.81 -9.05 20.02
C GLN A 34 4.12 -9.31 21.50
N GLY A 35 3.11 -9.32 22.37
CA GLY A 35 3.30 -9.57 23.81
C GLY A 35 3.77 -10.98 24.16
N GLU A 36 3.66 -11.93 23.23
CA GLU A 36 3.98 -13.35 23.44
C GLU A 36 4.96 -13.88 22.38
N LEU A 37 5.73 -13.00 21.74
CA LEU A 37 6.48 -13.32 20.51
C LEU A 37 7.42 -14.54 20.63
N GLU A 38 8.06 -14.70 21.79
CA GLU A 38 8.99 -15.79 22.09
C GLU A 38 8.28 -17.13 22.39
N SER A 39 6.99 -17.09 22.72
CA SER A 39 6.17 -18.27 23.05
C SER A 39 5.16 -18.62 21.96
N LEU A 40 5.14 -17.90 20.84
CA LEU A 40 4.23 -18.19 19.73
C LEU A 40 4.56 -19.56 19.12
N ALA A 41 3.54 -20.40 19.01
CA ALA A 41 3.62 -21.55 18.12
C ALA A 41 3.83 -21.09 16.66
N GLU A 42 4.28 -21.97 15.77
CA GLU A 42 4.51 -21.68 14.34
C GLU A 42 3.33 -20.95 13.67
N GLY A 43 2.09 -21.34 14.00
CA GLY A 43 0.88 -20.69 13.50
C GLY A 43 0.73 -19.22 13.94
N GLY A 44 1.27 -18.86 15.11
CA GLY A 44 1.31 -17.50 15.62
C GLY A 44 2.19 -16.57 14.79
N HIS A 45 3.34 -17.06 14.32
CA HIS A 45 4.22 -16.31 13.41
C HIS A 45 3.56 -16.09 12.03
N ALA A 46 2.82 -17.07 11.53
CA ALA A 46 2.06 -16.93 10.29
C ALA A 46 0.93 -15.89 10.42
N VAL A 47 0.17 -15.91 11.52
CA VAL A 47 -0.90 -14.93 11.77
C VAL A 47 -0.33 -13.52 11.95
N LEU A 48 0.77 -13.37 12.68
CA LEU A 48 1.47 -12.09 12.80
C LEU A 48 1.91 -11.57 11.43
N GLY A 49 2.51 -12.45 10.62
CA GLY A 49 2.89 -12.13 9.25
C GLY A 49 1.69 -11.66 8.43
N ALA A 50 0.58 -12.39 8.47
CA ALA A 50 -0.65 -12.01 7.76
C ALA A 50 -1.20 -10.66 8.20
N ALA A 51 -1.14 -10.36 9.50
CA ALA A 51 -1.54 -9.06 10.03
C ALA A 51 -0.64 -7.92 9.51
N MET A 52 0.68 -8.13 9.49
CA MET A 52 1.64 -7.19 8.91
C MET A 52 1.40 -6.97 7.41
N GLY A 53 1.24 -8.04 6.64
CA GLY A 53 0.97 -7.98 5.20
C GLY A 53 -0.31 -7.22 4.89
N GLY A 54 -1.39 -7.51 5.62
CA GLY A 54 -2.66 -6.78 5.50
C GLY A 54 -2.52 -5.29 5.83
N LEU A 55 -1.72 -4.95 6.87
CA LEU A 55 -1.51 -3.56 7.28
C LEU A 55 -0.73 -2.79 6.21
N ILE A 56 0.29 -3.43 5.61
CA ILE A 56 1.03 -2.88 4.46
C ILE A 56 0.07 -2.58 3.30
N ALA A 57 -0.82 -3.53 2.95
CA ALA A 57 -1.80 -3.32 1.88
C ALA A 57 -2.78 -2.18 2.19
N ALA A 58 -3.26 -2.07 3.44
CA ALA A 58 -4.16 -1.00 3.87
C ALA A 58 -3.47 0.37 3.80
N TRP A 59 -2.23 0.47 4.27
CA TRP A 59 -1.45 1.70 4.24
C TRP A 59 -1.05 2.10 2.82
N LEU A 60 -0.62 1.17 1.98
CA LEU A 60 -0.34 1.43 0.56
C LEU A 60 -1.59 1.91 -0.17
N THR A 61 -2.74 1.30 0.10
CA THR A 61 -4.02 1.75 -0.47
C THR A 61 -4.35 3.17 -0.01
N THR A 62 -4.22 3.45 1.28
CA THR A 62 -4.52 4.77 1.87
C THR A 62 -3.62 5.86 1.28
N LEU A 63 -2.31 5.61 1.21
CA LEU A 63 -1.37 6.56 0.62
C LEU A 63 -1.56 6.71 -0.89
N THR A 64 -1.91 5.63 -1.59
CA THR A 64 -2.29 5.68 -3.01
C THR A 64 -3.54 6.55 -3.19
N TRP A 65 -4.52 6.43 -2.31
CA TRP A 65 -5.72 7.28 -2.31
C TRP A 65 -5.35 8.75 -2.09
N VAL A 66 -4.57 9.04 -1.04
CA VAL A 66 -4.14 10.41 -0.69
C VAL A 66 -3.33 11.05 -1.82
N ALA A 67 -2.43 10.29 -2.45
CA ALA A 67 -1.57 10.77 -3.52
C ALA A 67 -2.34 10.93 -4.84
N LEU A 68 -3.05 9.87 -5.25
CA LEU A 68 -3.47 9.69 -6.63
C LEU A 68 -4.95 9.90 -6.89
N ILE A 69 -5.86 9.75 -5.92
CA ILE A 69 -7.29 9.87 -6.20
C ILE A 69 -7.71 11.33 -6.32
N GLU A 70 -8.35 11.68 -7.44
CA GLU A 70 -8.92 13.01 -7.62
C GLU A 70 -10.25 13.16 -6.87
N LEU A 71 -10.38 14.24 -6.09
CA LEU A 71 -11.62 14.59 -5.43
C LEU A 71 -12.44 15.51 -6.36
N PRO A 72 -13.74 15.22 -6.61
CA PRO A 72 -14.56 16.03 -7.49
C PRO A 72 -14.65 17.48 -6.98
N SER A 73 -14.50 18.45 -7.88
CA SER A 73 -14.70 19.85 -7.53
C SER A 73 -16.17 20.10 -7.23
N SER A 74 -16.52 20.43 -5.99
CA SER A 74 -17.76 21.17 -5.72
C SER A 74 -17.71 22.41 -6.61
N ALA A 75 -18.69 22.57 -7.52
CA ALA A 75 -18.77 23.71 -8.40
C ALA A 75 -18.59 25.00 -7.58
N PRO A 76 -17.80 25.98 -8.05
CA PRO A 76 -17.59 27.22 -7.31
C PRO A 76 -18.94 27.94 -7.24
N SER A 77 -19.61 27.84 -6.09
CA SER A 77 -20.67 28.76 -5.75
C SER A 77 -20.00 30.13 -5.65
N ALA A 78 -20.42 31.07 -6.50
CA ALA A 78 -19.83 32.39 -6.63
C ALA A 78 -19.56 33.03 -5.25
N GLY A 79 -18.28 33.19 -4.89
CA GLY A 79 -17.86 33.96 -3.72
C GLY A 79 -17.14 33.21 -2.59
N GLN A 80 -17.09 31.88 -2.56
CA GLN A 80 -16.34 31.17 -1.51
C GLN A 80 -14.92 30.79 -1.95
N ARG A 81 -13.92 31.45 -1.34
CA ARG A 81 -12.52 31.00 -1.36
C ARG A 81 -12.49 29.56 -0.84
N THR A 82 -12.00 28.62 -1.65
CA THR A 82 -12.05 27.17 -1.40
C THR A 82 -10.74 26.64 -0.81
N PRO A 83 -10.59 26.48 0.53
CA PRO A 83 -9.56 25.65 1.14
C PRO A 83 -9.96 24.16 1.28
N GLN A 84 -11.19 23.79 0.94
CA GLN A 84 -11.81 22.52 1.32
C GLN A 84 -11.27 21.25 0.60
N ARG A 85 -10.40 21.39 -0.40
CA ARG A 85 -9.85 20.27 -1.20
C ARG A 85 -8.74 19.48 -0.50
N TRP A 86 -7.97 20.15 0.38
CA TRP A 86 -6.83 19.54 1.06
C TRP A 86 -7.21 18.93 2.40
N LEU A 87 -8.23 19.49 3.06
CA LEU A 87 -8.68 19.06 4.38
C LEU A 87 -8.94 17.53 4.47
N PRO A 88 -9.69 16.88 3.57
CA PRO A 88 -9.90 15.43 3.68
C PRO A 88 -8.60 14.63 3.53
N ARG A 89 -7.68 15.06 2.65
CA ARG A 89 -6.37 14.42 2.49
C ARG A 89 -5.52 14.56 3.75
N VAL A 90 -5.53 15.75 4.36
CA VAL A 90 -4.84 16.02 5.62
C VAL A 90 -5.42 15.17 6.74
N VAL A 91 -6.74 15.07 6.86
CA VAL A 91 -7.39 14.24 7.88
C VAL A 91 -7.04 12.77 7.73
N VAL A 92 -7.11 12.22 6.51
CA VAL A 92 -6.72 10.83 6.25
C VAL A 92 -5.24 10.60 6.52
N PHE A 93 -4.38 11.53 6.13
CA PHE A 93 -2.94 11.44 6.41
C PHE A 93 -2.63 11.51 7.91
N LEU A 94 -3.30 12.37 8.66
CA LEU A 94 -3.16 12.46 10.11
C LEU A 94 -3.66 11.18 10.81
N ALA A 95 -4.77 10.60 10.35
CA ALA A 95 -5.27 9.33 10.87
C ALA A 95 -4.29 8.18 10.59
N TRP A 96 -3.71 8.14 9.39
CA TRP A 96 -2.65 7.19 9.04
C TRP A 96 -1.41 7.39 9.93
N LEU A 97 -0.96 8.64 10.12
CA LEU A 97 0.19 8.96 10.97
C LEU A 97 -0.06 8.56 12.43
N LEU A 98 -1.26 8.77 12.94
CA LEU A 98 -1.63 8.31 14.27
C LEU A 98 -1.53 6.78 14.38
N ASN A 99 -1.98 6.05 13.36
CA ASN A 99 -1.85 4.59 13.33
C ASN A 99 -0.39 4.13 13.27
N VAL A 100 0.50 4.86 12.57
CA VAL A 100 1.96 4.65 12.61
C VAL A 100 2.52 4.84 14.02
N ILE A 101 2.11 5.90 14.72
CA ILE A 101 2.55 6.16 16.10
C ILE A 101 2.09 5.03 17.02
N VAL A 102 0.83 4.59 16.90
CA VAL A 102 0.31 3.46 17.69
C VAL A 102 1.10 2.19 17.41
N LEU A 103 1.37 1.86 16.13
CA LEU A 103 2.20 0.71 15.79
C LEU A 103 3.62 0.86 16.37
N GLY A 104 4.20 2.06 16.36
CA GLY A 104 5.52 2.30 16.93
C GLY A 104 5.57 2.13 18.46
N VAL A 105 4.50 2.50 19.17
CA VAL A 105 4.36 2.24 20.61
C VAL A 105 4.22 0.74 20.87
N VAL A 106 3.42 0.05 20.06
CA VAL A 106 3.18 -1.39 20.16
C VAL A 106 4.45 -2.19 19.85
N ALA A 107 5.18 -1.83 18.80
CA ALA A 107 6.37 -2.51 18.32
C ALA A 107 7.66 -2.00 18.97
N ARG A 108 7.58 -1.28 20.10
CA ARG A 108 8.76 -0.66 20.75
C ARG A 108 9.82 -1.70 21.13
N ASP A 109 9.38 -2.88 21.57
CA ASP A 109 10.24 -3.96 22.04
C ASP A 109 10.79 -4.80 20.86
N HIS A 110 10.15 -4.68 19.69
CA HIS A 110 10.50 -5.37 18.45
C HIS A 110 10.45 -4.41 17.26
N ALA A 111 11.33 -3.40 17.27
CA ALA A 111 11.35 -2.31 16.28
C ALA A 111 11.44 -2.79 14.81
N TRP A 112 11.94 -4.02 14.57
CA TRP A 112 12.00 -4.63 13.24
C TRP A 112 10.62 -4.73 12.57
N VAL A 113 9.53 -4.93 13.33
CA VAL A 113 8.15 -4.99 12.80
C VAL A 113 7.78 -3.66 12.15
N LEU A 114 7.99 -2.57 12.90
CA LEU A 114 7.71 -1.22 12.43
C LEU A 114 8.58 -0.89 11.21
N ILE A 115 9.87 -1.23 11.26
CA ILE A 115 10.81 -0.95 10.16
C ILE A 115 10.39 -1.70 8.89
N GLN A 116 10.05 -2.99 8.97
CA GLN A 116 9.63 -3.77 7.80
C GLN A 116 8.35 -3.21 7.18
N VAL A 117 7.33 -2.91 8.00
CA VAL A 117 6.07 -2.33 7.51
C VAL A 117 6.30 -0.97 6.87
N LEU A 118 7.03 -0.07 7.55
CA LEU A 118 7.30 1.27 7.02
C LEU A 118 8.14 1.23 5.74
N LEU A 119 9.14 0.36 5.65
CA LEU A 119 9.98 0.25 4.47
C LEU A 119 9.21 -0.34 3.29
N ALA A 120 8.39 -1.36 3.50
CA ALA A 120 7.49 -1.90 2.48
C ALA A 120 6.51 -0.85 1.96
N VAL A 121 5.91 -0.07 2.85
CA VAL A 121 4.99 1.01 2.46
C VAL A 121 5.71 2.15 1.75
N ALA A 122 6.87 2.56 2.26
CA ALA A 122 7.68 3.63 1.68
C ALA A 122 8.19 3.28 0.27
N LEU A 123 8.62 2.04 0.03
CA LEU A 123 9.04 1.60 -1.30
C LEU A 123 7.84 1.33 -2.22
N GLY A 124 6.77 0.73 -1.70
CA GLY A 124 5.57 0.44 -2.48
C GLY A 124 4.87 1.69 -2.99
N ILE A 125 4.91 2.82 -2.26
CA ILE A 125 4.31 4.08 -2.73
C ILE A 125 5.15 4.80 -3.81
N LEU A 126 6.45 4.49 -3.94
CA LEU A 126 7.30 5.09 -4.98
C LEU A 126 6.79 4.76 -6.38
N GLY A 127 6.29 3.54 -6.60
CA GLY A 127 5.77 3.13 -7.90
C GLY A 127 4.56 3.94 -8.37
N PRO A 128 3.47 4.00 -7.58
CA PRO A 128 2.33 4.89 -7.85
C PRO A 128 2.76 6.36 -8.01
N TRP A 129 3.72 6.83 -7.21
CA TRP A 129 4.28 8.17 -7.31
C TRP A 129 5.01 8.43 -8.63
N ILE A 130 5.87 7.50 -9.06
CA ILE A 130 6.55 7.55 -10.37
C ILE A 130 5.52 7.52 -11.50
N GLY A 131 4.51 6.68 -11.40
CA GLY A 131 3.40 6.61 -12.36
C GLY A 131 2.69 7.96 -12.50
N TRP A 132 2.47 8.66 -11.38
CA TRP A 132 1.90 10.01 -11.37
C TRP A 132 2.86 11.09 -11.88
N GLN A 133 4.14 11.03 -11.53
CA GLN A 133 5.15 11.95 -12.08
C GLN A 133 5.28 11.79 -13.61
N TRP A 134 5.12 10.56 -14.11
CA TRP A 134 5.20 10.25 -15.54
C TRP A 134 3.97 10.68 -16.33
N THR A 135 2.77 10.44 -15.79
CA THR A 135 1.51 10.68 -16.50
C THR A 135 0.87 12.04 -16.17
N HIS A 136 1.17 12.60 -14.99
CA HIS A 136 0.41 13.67 -14.34
C HIS A 136 -1.10 13.42 -14.28
N GLN A 137 -1.51 12.16 -14.44
CA GLN A 137 -2.89 11.73 -14.34
C GLN A 137 -3.13 11.18 -12.95
N ARG A 138 -4.09 11.79 -12.26
CA ARG A 138 -4.72 11.20 -11.08
C ARG A 138 -5.60 10.02 -11.48
N ILE A 139 -6.02 9.23 -10.52
CA ILE A 139 -7.04 8.20 -10.69
C ILE A 139 -8.40 8.92 -10.66
N HIS A 140 -9.12 8.90 -11.77
CA HIS A 140 -10.39 9.61 -11.96
C HIS A 140 -11.56 8.62 -11.94
N ARG A 141 -12.75 9.12 -11.61
CA ARG A 141 -14.01 8.37 -11.81
C ARG A 141 -14.61 8.56 -13.20
N THR A 142 -14.15 9.58 -13.93
CA THR A 142 -14.63 9.98 -15.26
C THR A 142 -13.51 9.87 -16.31
N THR A 143 -13.78 10.30 -17.54
CA THR A 143 -12.82 10.33 -18.65
C THR A 143 -11.55 11.09 -18.23
N ALA A 144 -10.39 10.44 -18.39
CA ALA A 144 -9.12 11.03 -18.00
C ALA A 144 -8.73 12.15 -19.00
N PRO A 145 -8.24 13.31 -18.53
CA PRO A 145 -7.72 14.34 -19.43
C PRO A 145 -6.52 13.80 -20.23
N PRO A 146 -6.32 14.26 -21.47
CA PRO A 146 -5.20 13.80 -22.31
C PRO A 146 -3.85 14.06 -21.62
N PRO A 147 -2.86 13.17 -21.81
CA PRO A 147 -1.57 13.28 -21.14
C PRO A 147 -0.87 14.60 -21.51
N VAL A 148 -0.34 15.30 -20.51
CA VAL A 148 0.41 16.55 -20.69
C VAL A 148 1.74 16.26 -21.41
N ARG A 149 2.18 17.18 -22.29
CA ARG A 149 3.50 17.07 -22.94
C ARG A 149 4.61 16.96 -21.88
N ARG A 150 5.49 15.98 -22.07
CA ARG A 150 6.57 15.65 -21.12
C ARG A 150 7.64 16.73 -21.14
N SER A 151 8.06 17.19 -19.96
CA SER A 151 9.18 18.12 -19.80
C SER A 151 10.40 17.38 -19.24
N ILE A 152 11.61 17.91 -19.45
CA ILE A 152 12.86 17.40 -18.84
C ILE A 152 12.75 17.37 -17.30
N GLY A 153 12.00 18.31 -16.71
CA GLY A 153 11.73 18.34 -15.27
C GLY A 153 11.02 17.09 -14.75
N HIS A 154 10.20 16.42 -15.57
CA HIS A 154 9.53 15.17 -15.16
C HIS A 154 10.52 14.01 -15.05
N LEU A 155 11.49 13.92 -15.97
CA LEU A 155 12.55 12.90 -15.91
C LEU A 155 13.44 13.10 -14.69
N LEU A 156 13.76 14.35 -14.35
CA LEU A 156 14.52 14.68 -13.13
C LEU A 156 13.75 14.28 -11.86
N GLY A 157 12.44 14.53 -11.83
CA GLY A 157 11.58 14.13 -10.71
C GLY A 157 11.54 12.61 -10.50
N ILE A 158 11.47 11.83 -11.58
CA ILE A 158 11.50 10.35 -11.51
C ILE A 158 12.87 9.85 -11.07
N ALA A 159 13.95 10.41 -11.63
CA ALA A 159 15.31 10.06 -11.23
C ALA A 159 15.54 10.34 -9.73
N PHE A 160 15.02 11.46 -9.21
CA PHE A 160 15.04 11.78 -7.79
C PHE A 160 14.28 10.74 -6.96
N THR A 161 13.07 10.35 -7.37
CA THR A 161 12.29 9.32 -6.66
C THR A 161 13.02 7.97 -6.63
N ILE A 162 13.66 7.57 -7.73
CA ILE A 162 14.49 6.35 -7.80
C ILE A 162 15.71 6.46 -6.88
N ALA A 163 16.35 7.62 -6.84
CA ALA A 163 17.50 7.86 -5.97
C ALA A 163 17.11 7.78 -4.49
N VAL A 164 15.97 8.34 -4.11
CA VAL A 164 15.41 8.23 -2.74
C VAL A 164 15.12 6.78 -2.38
N GLY A 165 14.46 6.01 -3.27
CA GLY A 165 14.22 4.58 -3.02
C GLY A 165 15.52 3.78 -2.86
N SER A 166 16.52 4.06 -3.69
CA SER A 166 17.84 3.45 -3.60
C SER A 166 18.56 3.80 -2.29
N ALA A 167 18.42 5.05 -1.84
CA ALA A 167 18.99 5.49 -0.57
C ALA A 167 18.31 4.82 0.63
N LEU A 168 16.98 4.68 0.60
CA LEU A 168 16.22 3.99 1.64
C LEU A 168 16.64 2.52 1.78
N LEU A 169 16.79 1.80 0.67
CA LEU A 169 17.27 0.40 0.68
C LEU A 169 18.69 0.29 1.23
N ARG A 170 19.60 1.18 0.80
CA ARG A 170 20.98 1.19 1.33
C ARG A 170 21.04 1.57 2.81
N MET A 171 20.15 2.45 3.27
CA MET A 171 20.03 2.79 4.68
C MET A 171 19.48 1.62 5.48
N SER A 172 18.48 0.90 4.98
CA SER A 172 17.91 -0.24 5.69
C SER A 172 18.91 -1.39 5.85
N ASP A 173 19.70 -1.69 4.81
CA ASP A 173 20.74 -2.72 4.89
C ASP A 173 21.82 -2.37 5.94
N ARG A 174 22.17 -1.07 6.05
CA ARG A 174 23.23 -0.61 6.96
C ARG A 174 22.78 -0.38 8.40
N TRP A 175 21.56 0.09 8.61
CA TRP A 175 21.09 0.57 9.92
C TRP A 175 20.13 -0.40 10.60
N ALA A 176 19.35 -1.17 9.82
CA ALA A 176 18.33 -2.05 10.36
C ALA A 176 18.75 -3.54 10.38
N GLY A 177 19.91 -3.89 9.80
CA GLY A 177 20.41 -5.26 9.79
C GLY A 177 19.43 -6.26 9.16
N LEU A 178 18.68 -5.82 8.14
CA LEU A 178 17.68 -6.66 7.48
C LEU A 178 18.36 -7.88 6.84
N THR A 179 17.73 -9.04 7.01
CA THR A 179 18.11 -10.26 6.29
C THR A 179 17.85 -10.10 4.80
N SER A 180 18.62 -10.80 3.96
CA SER A 180 18.43 -10.80 2.51
C SER A 180 17.01 -11.20 2.10
N SER A 181 16.43 -12.18 2.82
CA SER A 181 15.03 -12.62 2.70
C SER A 181 14.04 -11.48 3.00
N ALA A 182 14.25 -10.71 4.07
CA ALA A 182 13.40 -9.58 4.42
C ALA A 182 13.47 -8.46 3.36
N THR A 183 14.67 -8.14 2.86
CA THR A 183 14.84 -7.16 1.78
C THR A 183 14.15 -7.62 0.49
N ALA A 184 14.30 -8.90 0.11
CA ALA A 184 13.64 -9.47 -1.06
C ALA A 184 12.10 -9.50 -0.92
N LEU A 185 11.60 -9.80 0.27
CA LEU A 185 10.17 -9.73 0.60
C LEU A 185 9.62 -8.32 0.42
N ILE A 186 10.31 -7.31 0.97
CA ILE A 186 9.91 -5.91 0.87
C ILE A 186 9.89 -5.42 -0.58
N LEU A 187 10.93 -5.74 -1.36
CA LEU A 187 11.01 -5.39 -2.78
C LEU A 187 9.93 -6.07 -3.61
N SER A 188 9.66 -7.34 -3.34
CA SER A 188 8.63 -8.10 -4.06
C SER A 188 7.23 -7.59 -3.76
N ILE A 189 6.92 -7.20 -2.51
CA ILE A 189 5.65 -6.53 -2.16
C ILE A 189 5.51 -5.21 -2.92
N ALA A 190 6.56 -4.39 -2.96
CA ALA A 190 6.52 -3.11 -3.66
C ALA A 190 6.28 -3.30 -5.18
N LEU A 191 6.96 -4.27 -5.80
CA LEU A 191 6.76 -4.62 -7.20
C LEU A 191 5.34 -5.13 -7.46
N LEU A 192 4.87 -6.06 -6.61
CA LEU A 192 3.57 -6.68 -6.76
C LEU A 192 2.44 -5.67 -6.58
N TRP A 193 2.57 -4.73 -5.64
CA TRP A 193 1.62 -3.63 -5.49
C TRP A 193 1.45 -2.84 -6.79
N ILE A 194 2.55 -2.48 -7.46
CA ILE A 194 2.51 -1.73 -8.74
C ILE A 194 1.83 -2.56 -9.82
N VAL A 195 2.16 -3.84 -9.92
CA VAL A 195 1.56 -4.76 -10.88
C VAL A 195 0.06 -4.90 -10.63
N MET A 196 -0.35 -5.14 -9.39
CA MET A 196 -1.74 -5.28 -8.99
C MET A 196 -2.53 -3.98 -9.22
N LEU A 197 -1.99 -2.84 -8.83
CA LEU A 197 -2.61 -1.53 -9.06
C LEU A 197 -2.79 -1.27 -10.56
N THR A 198 -1.77 -1.59 -11.37
CA THR A 198 -1.85 -1.49 -12.83
C THR A 198 -2.91 -2.42 -13.39
N ILE A 199 -2.92 -3.71 -13.03
CA ILE A 199 -3.87 -4.70 -13.56
C ILE A 199 -5.31 -4.41 -13.13
N LEU A 200 -5.53 -4.18 -11.84
CA LEU A 200 -6.86 -4.08 -11.23
C LEU A 200 -7.51 -2.71 -11.43
N LEU A 201 -6.75 -1.63 -11.56
CA LEU A 201 -7.30 -0.29 -11.84
C LEU A 201 -7.25 0.11 -13.32
N SER A 202 -6.80 -0.78 -14.21
CA SER A 202 -6.83 -0.57 -15.67
C SER A 202 -7.84 -1.49 -16.39
N ARG A 203 -7.74 -1.55 -17.73
CA ARG A 203 -8.53 -2.44 -18.59
C ARG A 203 -8.13 -3.91 -18.46
N TRP A 204 -6.99 -4.22 -17.86
CA TRP A 204 -6.39 -5.55 -17.83
C TRP A 204 -6.91 -6.45 -16.70
N TRP A 205 -8.09 -6.18 -16.14
CA TRP A 205 -8.61 -6.93 -14.99
C TRP A 205 -8.73 -8.45 -15.24
N GLY A 206 -8.95 -8.87 -16.49
CA GLY A 206 -8.94 -10.30 -16.86
C GLY A 206 -7.56 -10.96 -16.66
N LEU A 207 -6.49 -10.18 -16.57
CA LEU A 207 -5.14 -10.64 -16.21
C LEU A 207 -4.95 -10.77 -14.70
N MET A 208 -5.98 -10.60 -13.87
CA MET A 208 -5.90 -10.85 -12.44
C MET A 208 -5.42 -12.29 -12.15
N LEU A 209 -5.71 -13.26 -13.02
CA LEU A 209 -5.19 -14.63 -12.87
C LEU A 209 -3.65 -14.70 -12.93
N ILE A 210 -2.96 -13.71 -13.52
CA ILE A 210 -1.48 -13.64 -13.52
C ILE A 210 -0.94 -13.32 -12.12
N THR A 211 -1.75 -12.76 -11.20
CA THR A 211 -1.27 -12.54 -9.82
C THR A 211 -1.03 -13.87 -9.11
N ILE A 212 -1.77 -14.94 -9.42
CA ILE A 212 -1.59 -16.27 -8.80
C ILE A 212 -0.17 -16.83 -9.02
N PRO A 213 0.34 -16.97 -10.25
CA PRO A 213 1.70 -17.44 -10.48
C PRO A 213 2.75 -16.44 -9.96
N LEU A 214 2.47 -15.14 -9.92
CA LEU A 214 3.36 -14.15 -9.31
C LEU A 214 3.50 -14.36 -7.80
N ILE A 215 2.40 -14.64 -7.10
CA ILE A 215 2.40 -14.94 -5.65
C ILE A 215 3.18 -16.23 -5.37
N MET A 216 2.99 -17.27 -6.19
CA MET A 216 3.78 -18.50 -6.09
C MET A 216 5.27 -18.23 -6.32
N ALA A 217 5.62 -17.48 -7.37
CA ALA A 217 7.01 -17.12 -7.66
C ALA A 217 7.64 -16.28 -6.54
N GLN A 218 6.90 -15.33 -5.98
CA GLN A 218 7.33 -14.53 -4.84
C GLN A 218 7.60 -15.42 -3.62
N THR A 219 6.68 -16.31 -3.29
CA THR A 219 6.81 -17.23 -2.16
C THR A 219 8.05 -18.10 -2.30
N VAL A 220 8.27 -18.69 -3.49
CA VAL A 220 9.45 -19.52 -3.78
C VAL A 220 10.74 -18.69 -3.67
N THR A 221 10.75 -17.49 -4.26
CA THR A 221 11.94 -16.63 -4.28
C THR A 221 12.33 -16.20 -2.86
N VAL A 222 11.37 -15.69 -2.08
CA VAL A 222 11.63 -15.24 -0.70
C VAL A 222 12.07 -16.42 0.18
N SER A 223 11.39 -17.57 0.07
CA SER A 223 11.73 -18.77 0.83
C SER A 223 13.14 -19.29 0.51
N SER A 224 13.57 -19.20 -0.76
CA SER A 224 14.91 -19.63 -1.18
C SER A 224 16.06 -18.78 -0.61
N MET A 225 15.75 -17.59 -0.07
CA MET A 225 16.74 -16.67 0.48
C MET A 225 16.81 -16.73 2.02
N ILE A 226 15.98 -17.54 2.67
CA ILE A 226 16.01 -17.74 4.12
C ILE A 226 17.19 -18.65 4.47
N ASP A 227 17.98 -18.23 5.45
CA ASP A 227 19.09 -19.04 5.94
C ASP A 227 18.57 -20.17 6.83
N LEU A 228 18.52 -21.38 6.28
CA LEU A 228 18.09 -22.60 6.98
C LEU A 228 19.00 -22.98 8.16
N ARG A 229 20.17 -22.35 8.30
CA ARG A 229 21.07 -22.56 9.44
C ARG A 229 20.78 -21.66 10.63
N SER A 230 19.89 -20.68 10.46
CA SER A 230 19.44 -19.81 11.55
C SER A 230 18.56 -20.58 12.53
N PRO A 231 18.71 -20.37 13.86
CA PRO A 231 17.83 -20.96 14.86
C PRO A 231 16.35 -20.52 14.70
N ASP A 232 16.11 -19.40 14.01
CA ASP A 232 14.77 -18.83 13.81
C ASP A 232 14.22 -19.04 12.38
N ALA A 233 14.82 -19.92 11.59
CA ALA A 233 14.49 -20.09 10.17
C ALA A 233 13.00 -20.41 9.93
N ASP A 234 12.40 -21.26 10.76
CA ASP A 234 10.99 -21.66 10.63
C ASP A 234 10.04 -20.51 10.98
N ALA A 235 10.36 -19.74 12.02
CA ALA A 235 9.59 -18.55 12.40
C ALA A 235 9.68 -17.47 11.32
N GLU A 236 10.85 -17.26 10.72
CA GLU A 236 11.06 -16.33 9.61
C GLU A 236 10.30 -16.78 8.36
N PHE A 237 10.30 -18.07 8.05
CA PHE A 237 9.57 -18.66 6.93
C PHE A 237 8.06 -18.50 7.09
N MET A 238 7.51 -18.93 8.23
CA MET A 238 6.08 -18.81 8.53
C MET A 238 5.61 -17.36 8.51
N ARG A 239 6.40 -16.46 9.09
CA ARG A 239 6.12 -15.01 9.04
C ARG A 239 6.14 -14.48 7.61
N SER A 240 7.12 -14.85 6.79
CA SER A 240 7.24 -14.39 5.40
C SER A 240 6.06 -14.85 4.54
N ILE A 241 5.66 -16.12 4.66
CA ILE A 241 4.47 -16.65 3.99
C ILE A 241 3.22 -15.92 4.46
N GLY A 242 3.09 -15.71 5.78
CA GLY A 242 2.02 -14.92 6.37
C GLY A 242 1.93 -13.53 5.73
N ILE A 243 3.05 -12.81 5.66
CA ILE A 243 3.11 -11.47 5.06
C ILE A 243 2.62 -11.48 3.61
N ILE A 244 3.10 -12.41 2.79
CA ILE A 244 2.69 -12.53 1.38
C ILE A 244 1.18 -12.77 1.31
N ALA A 245 0.68 -13.83 1.97
CA ALA A 245 -0.73 -14.20 1.93
C ALA A 245 -1.66 -13.08 2.45
N GLY A 246 -1.28 -12.43 3.56
CA GLY A 246 -2.00 -11.31 4.12
C GLY A 246 -2.01 -10.12 3.18
N PHE A 247 -0.85 -9.74 2.64
CA PHE A 247 -0.73 -8.64 1.68
C PHE A 247 -1.62 -8.87 0.46
N ASP A 248 -1.55 -10.04 -0.18
CA ASP A 248 -2.29 -10.35 -1.40
C ASP A 248 -3.80 -10.34 -1.18
N CYS A 249 -4.26 -11.00 -0.11
CA CYS A 249 -5.67 -11.07 0.22
C CYS A 249 -6.27 -9.66 0.41
N PHE A 250 -5.62 -8.83 1.23
CA PHE A 250 -6.09 -7.47 1.50
C PHE A 250 -5.90 -6.53 0.30
N ALA A 251 -4.79 -6.64 -0.43
CA ALA A 251 -4.54 -5.83 -1.62
C ALA A 251 -5.59 -6.08 -2.70
N VAL A 252 -5.92 -7.34 -2.99
CA VAL A 252 -7.02 -7.70 -3.89
C VAL A 252 -8.33 -7.08 -3.40
N LEU A 253 -8.68 -7.28 -2.13
CA LEU A 253 -9.93 -6.79 -1.56
C LEU A 253 -10.04 -5.26 -1.67
N PHE A 254 -9.01 -4.53 -1.28
CA PHE A 254 -8.99 -3.06 -1.32
C PHE A 254 -8.97 -2.51 -2.76
N LEU A 255 -8.27 -3.17 -3.68
CA LEU A 255 -8.27 -2.78 -5.10
C LEU A 255 -9.63 -3.03 -5.76
N LEU A 256 -10.30 -4.13 -5.41
CA LEU A 256 -11.68 -4.40 -5.84
C LEU A 256 -12.65 -3.35 -5.27
N LEU A 257 -12.49 -2.96 -4.00
CA LEU A 257 -13.29 -1.89 -3.40
C LEU A 257 -13.06 -0.53 -4.09
N MET A 258 -11.80 -0.16 -4.35
CA MET A 258 -11.46 1.05 -5.10
C MET A 258 -12.09 1.05 -6.50
N ARG A 259 -12.03 -0.08 -7.20
CA ARG A 259 -12.63 -0.25 -8.53
C ARG A 259 -14.16 -0.17 -8.48
N SER A 260 -14.80 -0.83 -7.51
CA SER A 260 -16.26 -0.80 -7.32
C SER A 260 -16.77 0.61 -7.01
N SER A 261 -15.93 1.44 -6.38
CA SER A 261 -16.17 2.86 -6.13
C SER A 261 -16.04 3.74 -7.39
N GLY A 262 -15.77 3.14 -8.55
CA GLY A 262 -15.70 3.80 -9.85
C GLY A 262 -14.32 4.34 -10.22
N HIS A 263 -13.29 4.13 -9.40
CA HIS A 263 -11.94 4.62 -9.68
C HIS A 263 -11.28 3.81 -10.80
N ARG A 264 -10.81 4.52 -11.83
CA ARG A 264 -10.08 3.95 -12.96
C ARG A 264 -8.81 4.74 -13.19
N TRP A 265 -7.69 4.05 -13.31
CA TRP A 265 -6.41 4.70 -13.58
C TRP A 265 -6.19 4.94 -15.08
N LEU A 266 -6.61 3.99 -15.92
CA LEU A 266 -6.53 4.08 -17.38
C LEU A 266 -7.94 3.83 -17.96
N SER A 267 -8.69 4.91 -18.20
CA SER A 267 -9.97 4.88 -18.93
C SER A 267 -9.75 5.20 -20.41
N PRO A 268 -10.54 4.63 -21.34
CA PRO A 268 -10.41 4.94 -22.76
C PRO A 268 -10.84 6.39 -23.06
N PRO A 269 -10.30 7.03 -24.12
CA PRO A 269 -11.06 8.06 -24.83
C PRO A 269 -12.25 7.36 -25.53
N ASP A 270 -13.43 7.96 -25.43
CA ASP A 270 -14.59 7.55 -26.22
C ASP A 270 -14.31 7.68 -27.72
#